data_AF-A0A970ZEY1-F1
#
_entry.id   AF-A0A970ZEY1-F1
#
_cell.length_a   1.000
_cell.length_b   1.000
_cell.length_c   1.000
_cell.angle_alpha   90.00
_cell.angle_beta   90.00
_cell.angle_gamma   90.00
#
_symmetry.space_group_name_H-M   'P 1'
#
loop_
_entity.id
_entity.type
_entity.pdbx_description
1 polymer ?
#
loop_
_entity_poly.entity_id
_entity_poly.type
_entity_poly.pdbx_seq_one_letter_code
_entity_poly.pdbx_strand_id
1 'polypeptide(L)'
;MSFLNSIRRSALAELSRTRLKGYVRVEAPVTPNEVPYSASRVDYRANVLNAHARAFYCKHGAEVVEPAFETLPDSTGREVMIMRYCLRYELDACLKTGNAHHLKEPLSITNGDHRYRLHFDCDACRMSIILLE
;
A
#
# COMPACT_ATOMS: atom_id res chain seq x y z
N MET A 1 30.70 -5.04 -24.50
CA MET A 1 29.60 -5.14 -23.50
C MET A 1 28.34 -5.90 -23.97
N SER A 2 28.24 -6.43 -25.21
CA SER A 2 27.04 -7.14 -25.69
C SER A 2 27.04 -8.65 -25.45
N PHE A 3 28.21 -9.31 -25.49
CA PHE A 3 28.35 -10.77 -25.35
C PHE A 3 28.04 -11.29 -23.94
N LEU A 4 28.56 -10.64 -22.89
CA LEU A 4 28.20 -11.02 -21.51
C LEU A 4 26.70 -10.84 -21.24
N ASN A 5 26.10 -9.81 -21.83
CA ASN A 5 24.66 -9.57 -21.74
C ASN A 5 23.84 -10.63 -22.49
N SER A 6 24.32 -11.18 -23.62
CA SER A 6 23.63 -12.27 -24.30
C SER A 6 23.69 -13.57 -23.49
N ILE A 7 24.85 -13.91 -22.91
CA ILE A 7 24.99 -15.06 -22.01
C ILE A 7 24.03 -14.93 -20.82
N ARG A 8 24.00 -13.76 -20.17
CA ARG A 8 23.08 -13.50 -19.05
C ARG A 8 21.63 -13.73 -19.43
N ARG A 9 21.19 -13.20 -20.58
CA ARG A 9 19.80 -13.39 -21.06
C ARG A 9 19.49 -14.86 -21.32
N SER A 10 20.39 -15.58 -22.00
CA SER A 10 20.19 -17.01 -22.29
C SER A 10 20.13 -17.84 -21.01
N ALA A 11 21.01 -17.59 -20.05
CA ALA A 11 21.01 -18.26 -18.77
C ALA A 11 19.71 -18.02 -17.97
N LEU A 12 19.25 -16.75 -17.90
CA LEU A 12 17.99 -16.41 -17.22
C LEU A 12 16.76 -17.02 -17.91
N ALA A 13 16.75 -17.07 -19.24
CA ALA A 13 15.68 -17.69 -20.01
C ALA A 13 15.61 -19.21 -19.73
N GLU A 14 16.76 -19.88 -19.71
CA GLU A 14 16.80 -21.33 -19.45
C GLU A 14 16.46 -21.67 -17.99
N LEU A 15 16.92 -20.85 -17.04
CA LEU A 15 16.52 -20.96 -15.63
C LEU A 15 15.00 -20.81 -15.49
N SER A 16 14.40 -19.82 -16.16
CA SER A 16 12.95 -19.59 -16.11
C SER A 16 12.18 -20.78 -16.68
N ARG A 17 12.61 -21.34 -17.81
CA ARG A 17 12.02 -22.57 -18.40
C ARG A 17 12.12 -23.75 -17.46
N THR A 18 13.29 -23.95 -16.84
CA THR A 18 13.51 -25.06 -15.89
C THR A 18 12.61 -24.91 -14.68
N ARG A 19 12.50 -23.70 -14.12
CA ARG A 19 11.60 -23.41 -13.00
C ARG A 19 10.14 -23.66 -13.35
N LEU A 20 9.67 -23.25 -14.53
CA LEU A 20 8.30 -23.48 -14.96
C LEU A 20 8.02 -24.97 -15.20
N LYS A 21 8.96 -25.71 -15.77
CA LYS A 21 8.84 -27.17 -15.96
C LYS A 21 8.79 -27.93 -14.64
N GLY A 22 9.57 -27.49 -13.65
CA GLY A 22 9.59 -28.10 -12.31
C GLY A 22 8.54 -27.54 -11.36
N TYR A 23 7.79 -26.51 -11.74
CA TYR A 23 6.78 -25.91 -10.89
C TYR A 23 5.55 -26.82 -10.83
N VAL A 24 5.34 -27.42 -9.66
CA VAL A 24 4.10 -28.12 -9.34
C VAL A 24 3.24 -27.16 -8.53
N ARG A 25 2.10 -26.75 -9.10
CA ARG A 25 1.11 -25.95 -8.37
C ARG A 25 0.48 -26.84 -7.29
N VAL A 26 0.66 -26.47 -6.03
CA VAL A 26 -0.10 -27.07 -4.95
C VAL A 26 -1.51 -26.49 -5.00
N GLU A 27 -2.49 -27.33 -5.30
CA GLU A 27 -3.89 -26.95 -5.24
C GLU A 27 -4.43 -27.25 -3.84
N ALA A 28 -4.81 -26.20 -3.12
CA ALA A 28 -5.56 -26.34 -1.89
C ALA A 28 -7.03 -26.00 -2.19
N PRO A 29 -7.99 -26.87 -1.84
CA PRO A 29 -9.40 -26.55 -2.00
C PRO A 29 -9.76 -25.39 -1.08
N VAL A 30 -10.52 -24.43 -1.60
CA VAL A 30 -11.10 -23.36 -0.77
C VAL A 30 -12.27 -23.97 0.01
N THR A 31 -12.08 -24.21 1.29
CA THR A 31 -13.15 -24.66 2.19
C THR A 31 -13.96 -23.46 2.69
N PRO A 32 -15.27 -23.39 2.41
CA PRO A 32 -16.11 -22.35 2.98
C PRO A 32 -16.04 -22.40 4.51
N ASN A 33 -15.83 -21.23 5.13
CA ASN A 33 -15.89 -21.07 6.57
C ASN A 33 -16.66 -19.78 6.93
N GLU A 34 -16.98 -19.64 8.21
CA GLU A 34 -17.71 -18.50 8.79
C GLU A 34 -16.84 -17.78 9.84
N VAL A 35 -15.51 -17.90 9.75
CA VAL A 35 -14.60 -17.24 10.69
C VAL A 35 -14.80 -15.72 10.58
N PRO A 36 -15.08 -14.98 11.66
CA PRO A 36 -15.34 -13.56 11.56
C PRO A 36 -14.09 -12.79 11.10
N TYR A 37 -14.29 -11.75 10.30
CA TYR A 37 -13.23 -10.81 9.95
C TYR A 37 -12.82 -10.00 11.18
N SER A 38 -11.55 -9.62 11.27
CA SER A 38 -11.01 -8.97 12.46
C SER A 38 -11.62 -7.59 12.74
N ALA A 39 -12.08 -6.89 11.70
CA ALA A 39 -12.76 -5.61 11.81
C ALA A 39 -14.26 -5.76 11.54
N SER A 40 -15.10 -5.16 12.39
CA SER A 40 -16.56 -5.13 12.17
C SER A 40 -16.99 -4.20 11.04
N ARG A 41 -16.16 -3.19 10.72
CA ARG A 41 -16.40 -2.22 9.65
C ARG A 41 -15.12 -2.00 8.86
N VAL A 42 -15.24 -1.96 7.54
CA VAL A 42 -14.12 -1.74 6.64
C VAL A 42 -14.43 -0.63 5.65
N ASP A 43 -13.46 0.26 5.45
CA ASP A 43 -13.55 1.40 4.54
C ASP A 43 -12.76 1.15 3.25
N TYR A 44 -12.50 2.21 2.49
CA TYR A 44 -11.77 2.16 1.23
C TYR A 44 -10.38 1.51 1.34
N ARG A 45 -9.76 1.49 2.53
CA ARG A 45 -8.45 0.87 2.77
C ARG A 45 -8.49 -0.66 2.66
N ALA A 46 -9.67 -1.27 2.77
CA ALA A 46 -9.84 -2.71 2.60
C ALA A 46 -9.93 -3.16 1.14
N ASN A 47 -9.83 -2.22 0.19
CA ASN A 47 -9.80 -2.47 -1.25
C ASN A 47 -10.98 -3.34 -1.75
N VAL A 48 -12.19 -3.02 -1.29
CA VAL A 48 -13.41 -3.73 -1.70
C VAL A 48 -13.84 -3.23 -3.09
N LEU A 49 -13.14 -3.71 -4.13
CA LEU A 49 -13.27 -3.21 -5.49
C LEU A 49 -14.42 -3.85 -6.28
N ASN A 50 -14.79 -5.08 -5.96
CA ASN A 50 -15.78 -5.84 -6.72
C ASN A 50 -16.79 -6.58 -5.83
N ALA A 51 -17.83 -7.11 -6.48
CA ALA A 51 -18.93 -7.81 -5.80
C ALA A 51 -18.46 -9.06 -5.03
N HIS A 52 -17.45 -9.78 -5.53
CA HIS A 52 -16.89 -10.95 -4.85
C HIS A 52 -16.17 -10.56 -3.55
N ALA A 53 -15.39 -9.48 -3.56
CA ALA A 53 -14.76 -8.93 -2.37
C ALA A 53 -15.83 -8.50 -1.35
N ARG A 54 -16.87 -7.79 -1.79
CA ARG A 54 -17.97 -7.40 -0.90
C ARG A 54 -18.66 -8.61 -0.26
N ALA A 55 -18.96 -9.65 -1.05
CA ALA A 55 -19.56 -10.88 -0.55
C ALA A 55 -18.67 -11.57 0.49
N PHE A 56 -17.35 -11.57 0.30
CA PHE A 56 -16.39 -12.09 1.28
C PHE A 56 -16.49 -11.33 2.62
N TYR A 57 -16.36 -10.00 2.62
CA TYR A 57 -16.42 -9.21 3.85
C TYR A 57 -17.75 -9.37 4.58
N CYS A 58 -18.88 -9.30 3.86
CA CYS A 58 -20.20 -9.46 4.46
C CYS A 58 -20.44 -10.87 5.01
N LYS A 59 -19.95 -11.92 4.33
CA LYS A 59 -20.02 -13.29 4.85
C LYS A 59 -19.26 -13.45 6.16
N HIS A 60 -18.16 -12.72 6.32
CA HIS A 60 -17.33 -12.73 7.51
C HIS A 60 -17.73 -11.64 8.54
N GLY A 61 -18.96 -11.11 8.44
CA GLY A 61 -19.55 -10.21 9.43
C GLY A 61 -19.05 -8.76 9.39
N ALA A 62 -18.26 -8.39 8.38
CA ALA A 62 -17.79 -7.01 8.21
C ALA A 62 -18.78 -6.17 7.37
N GLU A 63 -19.12 -4.99 7.87
CA GLU A 63 -19.83 -3.96 7.14
C GLU A 63 -18.86 -3.19 6.24
N VAL A 64 -19.10 -3.19 4.93
CA VAL A 64 -18.31 -2.40 3.97
C VAL A 64 -18.92 -1.01 3.84
N VAL A 65 -18.31 -0.02 4.52
CA VAL A 65 -18.81 1.35 4.61
C VAL A 65 -18.46 2.20 3.40
N GLU A 66 -17.32 1.93 2.77
CA GLU A 66 -16.83 2.67 1.60
C GLU A 66 -16.28 1.68 0.57
N PRO A 67 -16.41 1.95 -0.75
CA PRO A 67 -15.82 1.11 -1.78
C PRO A 67 -14.30 1.34 -1.87
N ALA A 68 -13.61 0.53 -2.68
CA ALA A 68 -12.19 0.71 -2.94
C ALA A 68 -11.86 2.13 -3.43
N PHE A 69 -10.66 2.59 -3.07
CA PHE A 69 -10.17 3.95 -3.33
C PHE A 69 -10.33 4.39 -4.79
N GLU A 70 -10.04 3.49 -5.73
CA GLU A 70 -10.06 3.70 -7.18
C GLU A 70 -11.45 3.98 -7.75
N THR A 71 -12.50 3.69 -6.97
CA THR A 71 -13.90 3.86 -7.36
C THR A 71 -14.60 4.96 -6.58
N LEU A 72 -13.87 5.67 -5.71
CA LEU A 72 -14.43 6.82 -5.00
C LEU A 72 -14.76 7.94 -5.99
N PRO A 73 -15.93 8.59 -5.86
CA PRO A 73 -16.29 9.73 -6.70
C PRO A 73 -15.37 10.94 -6.45
N ASP A 74 -14.86 11.05 -5.23
CA ASP A 74 -13.89 12.05 -4.82
C ASP A 74 -12.88 11.39 -3.85
N SER A 75 -11.60 11.50 -4.21
CA SER A 75 -10.48 10.96 -3.43
C SER A 75 -9.65 12.06 -2.76
N THR A 76 -10.00 13.34 -2.97
CA THR A 76 -9.35 14.46 -2.27
C THR A 76 -9.53 14.31 -0.76
N GLY A 77 -8.45 14.56 -0.03
CA GLY A 77 -8.38 14.43 1.42
C GLY A 77 -8.20 12.99 1.93
N ARG A 78 -8.16 11.99 1.05
CA ARG A 78 -7.95 10.59 1.44
C ARG A 78 -6.47 10.28 1.63
N GLU A 79 -6.20 9.47 2.64
CA GLU A 79 -4.87 8.95 2.90
C GLU A 79 -4.55 7.82 1.91
N VAL A 80 -3.46 7.99 1.17
CA VAL A 80 -3.00 7.05 0.13
C VAL A 80 -1.85 6.18 0.60
N MET A 81 -1.13 6.60 1.65
CA MET A 81 -0.01 5.84 2.18
C MET A 81 0.22 6.17 3.66
N ILE A 82 0.47 5.13 4.45
CA ILE A 82 0.95 5.22 5.83
C ILE A 82 2.32 4.56 5.89
N MET A 83 3.28 5.20 6.55
CA MET A 83 4.62 4.62 6.72
C MET A 83 5.28 5.04 8.04
N ARG A 84 6.24 4.23 8.48
CA ARG A 84 7.15 4.59 9.59
C ARG A 84 8.30 5.48 9.14
N TYR A 85 8.63 5.47 7.84
CA TYR A 85 9.61 6.39 7.28
C TYR A 85 9.12 7.83 7.48
N CYS A 86 9.98 8.70 8.01
CA CYS A 86 9.56 10.01 8.46
C CYS A 86 10.49 11.08 7.89
N LEU A 87 9.98 11.89 6.97
CA LEU A 87 10.78 12.98 6.37
C LEU A 87 11.26 14.01 7.40
N ARG A 88 10.53 14.21 8.50
CA ARG A 88 11.04 15.02 9.61
C ARG A 88 12.31 14.42 10.22
N TYR A 89 12.40 13.10 10.35
CA TYR A 89 13.61 12.46 10.87
C TYR A 89 14.79 12.60 9.90
N GLU A 90 14.55 12.35 8.62
CA GLU A 90 15.57 12.40 7.57
C GLU A 90 16.11 13.81 7.31
N LEU A 91 15.33 14.84 7.66
CA LEU A 91 15.70 16.25 7.53
C LEU A 91 16.15 16.88 8.86
N ASP A 92 16.50 16.05 9.86
CA ASP A 92 16.92 16.51 11.20
C ASP A 92 15.90 17.46 11.87
N ALA A 93 14.62 17.27 11.58
CA ALA A 93 13.47 18.04 12.06
C ALA A 93 12.49 17.21 12.92
N CYS A 94 12.96 16.07 13.42
CA CYS A 94 12.17 15.20 14.28
C CYS A 94 11.95 15.85 15.65
N LEU A 95 10.68 16.06 16.02
CA LEU A 95 10.34 16.68 17.31
C LEU A 95 10.79 15.85 18.52
N LYS A 96 11.10 14.56 18.33
CA LYS A 96 11.59 13.66 19.39
C LYS A 96 13.11 13.73 19.59
N THR A 97 13.89 14.34 18.70
CA THR A 97 15.38 14.30 18.76
C THR A 97 16.03 15.50 19.45
N GLY A 98 15.27 16.34 20.16
CA GLY A 98 15.80 17.42 21.02
C GLY A 98 16.35 18.66 20.29
N ASN A 99 16.94 18.49 19.11
CA ASN A 99 17.47 19.56 18.24
C ASN A 99 16.77 19.58 16.87
N ALA A 100 15.45 19.59 16.88
CA ALA A 100 14.67 19.58 15.64
C ALA A 100 14.78 20.92 14.91
N HIS A 101 15.23 20.90 13.65
CA HIS A 101 15.04 22.05 12.77
C HIS A 101 13.55 22.38 12.62
N HIS A 102 13.23 23.67 12.60
CA HIS A 102 11.86 24.13 12.38
C HIS A 102 11.49 24.03 10.90
N LEU A 103 10.68 23.04 10.54
CA LEU A 103 10.04 22.98 9.24
C LEU A 103 8.73 23.78 9.26
N LYS A 104 8.55 24.67 8.29
CA LYS A 104 7.30 25.41 8.13
C LYS A 104 6.23 24.48 7.54
N GLU A 105 5.20 24.22 8.31
CA GLU A 105 4.05 23.42 7.88
C GLU A 105 2.96 24.27 7.20
N PRO A 106 2.08 23.65 6.37
CA PRO A 106 2.06 22.23 5.98
C PRO A 106 3.15 21.88 4.96
N LEU A 107 3.68 20.65 5.05
CA LEU A 107 4.58 20.09 4.05
C LEU A 107 3.79 19.34 2.98
N SER A 108 4.23 19.44 1.73
CA SER A 108 3.61 18.75 0.60
C SER A 108 4.65 18.22 -0.37
N ILE A 109 4.30 17.16 -1.09
CA ILE A 109 5.06 16.60 -2.21
C ILE A 109 4.19 16.61 -3.47
N THR A 110 4.83 16.63 -4.63
CA THR A 110 4.17 16.61 -5.94
C THR A 110 4.68 15.45 -6.77
N ASN A 111 3.79 14.76 -7.47
CA ASN A 111 4.16 13.69 -8.41
C ASN A 111 3.29 13.79 -9.67
N GLY A 112 3.87 14.30 -10.76
CA GLY A 112 3.11 14.67 -11.96
C GLY A 112 2.07 15.73 -11.63
N ASP A 113 0.82 15.45 -11.99
CA ASP A 113 -0.31 16.36 -11.77
C ASP A 113 -0.88 16.29 -10.35
N HIS A 114 -0.42 15.35 -9.51
CA HIS A 114 -0.95 15.18 -8.17
C HIS A 114 -0.13 15.92 -7.12
N ARG A 115 -0.81 16.54 -6.15
CA ARG A 115 -0.22 17.12 -4.94
C ARG A 115 -0.71 16.40 -3.70
N TYR A 116 0.21 16.15 -2.78
CA TYR A 116 -0.06 15.43 -1.55
C TYR A 116 0.40 16.22 -0.35
N ARG A 117 -0.42 16.26 0.70
CA ARG A 117 -0.04 16.76 2.02
C ARG A 117 0.64 15.66 2.81
N LEU A 118 1.72 16.02 3.49
CA LEU A 118 2.35 15.16 4.49
C LEU A 118 1.73 15.45 5.86
N HIS A 119 1.33 14.39 6.55
CA HIS A 119 0.86 14.43 7.92
C HIS A 119 1.81 13.62 8.81
N PHE A 120 2.23 14.19 9.94
CA PHE A 120 3.17 13.56 10.85
C PHE A 120 2.49 13.31 12.19
N ASP A 121 2.24 12.04 12.50
CA ASP A 121 1.85 11.60 13.82
C ASP A 121 3.13 11.27 14.59
N CYS A 122 3.65 12.28 15.31
CA CYS A 122 4.88 12.13 16.07
C CYS A 122 4.71 11.14 17.22
N ASP A 123 3.53 11.04 17.83
CA ASP A 123 3.26 10.13 18.94
C ASP A 123 3.38 8.67 18.50
N ALA A 124 2.70 8.31 17.41
CA ALA A 124 2.77 6.98 16.80
C ALA A 124 4.02 6.74 15.94
N CYS A 125 4.89 7.76 15.78
CA CYS A 125 6.07 7.73 14.91
C CYS A 125 5.72 7.27 13.48
N ARG A 126 4.75 7.98 12.89
CA ARG A 126 4.14 7.64 11.61
C ARG A 126 4.01 8.87 10.73
N MET A 127 4.26 8.69 9.44
CA MET A 127 3.97 9.68 8.41
C MET A 127 2.85 9.14 7.49
N SER A 128 1.91 10.00 7.17
CA SER A 128 0.82 9.73 6.24
C SER A 128 0.88 10.68 5.05
N ILE A 129 0.54 10.17 3.86
CA ILE A 129 0.42 10.94 2.63
C ILE A 129 -1.06 11.06 2.29
N ILE A 130 -1.52 12.30 2.12
CA ILE A 130 -2.93 12.62 1.89
C ILE A 130 -3.06 13.33 0.55
N LEU A 131 -3.90 12.80 -0.34
CA LEU A 131 -4.16 13.39 -1.66
C LEU A 131 -4.87 14.75 -1.50
N LEU A 132 -4.42 15.79 -2.21
CA LEU A 132 -5.07 17.11 -2.22
C LEU A 132 -5.77 17.37 -3.56
N GLU A 133 -5.03 17.20 -4.64
CA GLU A 133 -5.41 17.44 -6.04
C GLU A 133 -4.65 16.45 -6.92
#